data_AF-F7VMF2-F1
#
_entry.id   AF-F7VMF2-F1
#
_cell.length_a   1.000
_cell.length_b   1.000
_cell.length_c   1.000
_cell.angle_alpha   90.00
_cell.angle_beta   90.00
_cell.angle_gamma   90.00
#
_symmetry.space_group_name_H-M   'P 1'
#
loop_
_entity.id
_entity.type
_entity.pdbx_description
1 polymer ?
#
loop_
_entity_poly.entity_id
_entity_poly.type
_entity_poly.pdbx_seq_one_letter_code
_entity_poly.pdbx_strand_id
1 'polypeptide(L)'
;MDLPAEIHLLITEQLIYPDALSMKHVNRYFYNLVDTGVRKKVEWLCQCRKLHLGCPNDRRCDLGSDVRFCRGSVKLLMQRWREHNECEARPGLGCLVYSTSTCTHRRKLRTRVKRWMRLKLTIDLPLLILALLVVLGAWWAVPLLC
;
A
#
# COMPACT_ATOMS: atom_id res chain seq x y z
N MET A 1 -19.83 21.12 6.17
CA MET A 1 -20.61 20.73 4.96
C MET A 1 -21.05 22.04 4.36
N ASP A 2 -20.09 22.77 3.80
CA ASP A 2 -20.23 24.23 3.66
C ASP A 2 -20.42 24.61 2.18
N LEU A 3 -20.28 23.63 1.29
CA LEU A 3 -20.58 23.76 -0.13
C LEU A 3 -22.01 23.26 -0.41
N PRO A 4 -22.68 23.82 -1.43
CA PRO A 4 -23.95 23.30 -1.92
C PRO A 4 -23.84 21.85 -2.41
N ALA A 5 -24.96 21.13 -2.39
CA ALA A 5 -25.00 19.71 -2.77
C ALA A 5 -24.63 19.48 -4.24
N GLU A 6 -24.94 20.44 -5.10
CA GLU A 6 -24.58 20.47 -6.52
C GLU A 6 -23.07 20.49 -6.69
N ILE A 7 -22.36 21.27 -5.88
CA ILE A 7 -20.89 21.31 -5.91
C ILE A 7 -20.31 20.00 -5.40
N HIS A 8 -20.89 19.42 -4.35
CA HIS A 8 -20.48 18.09 -3.90
C HIS A 8 -20.67 17.04 -5.01
N LEU A 9 -21.80 17.04 -5.73
CA LEU A 9 -22.03 16.14 -6.86
C LEU A 9 -20.94 16.29 -7.93
N LEU A 10 -20.68 17.51 -8.37
CA LEU A 10 -19.64 17.80 -9.37
C LEU A 10 -18.26 17.30 -8.91
N ILE A 11 -17.91 17.48 -7.63
CA ILE A 11 -16.65 16.96 -7.08
C ILE A 11 -16.62 15.43 -7.14
N THR A 12 -17.70 14.76 -6.71
CA THR A 12 -17.75 13.29 -6.66
C THR A 12 -17.69 12.64 -8.04
N GLU A 13 -18.19 13.32 -9.08
CA GLU A 13 -18.12 12.84 -10.46
C GLU A 13 -16.68 12.75 -10.96
N GLN A 14 -15.81 13.68 -10.55
CA GLN A 14 -14.39 13.74 -10.95
C GLN A 14 -13.51 12.69 -10.24
N LEU A 15 -14.00 12.07 -9.17
CA LEU A 15 -13.21 11.11 -8.40
C LEU A 15 -13.03 9.77 -9.13
N ILE A 16 -11.80 9.26 -9.15
CA ILE A 16 -11.52 7.88 -9.53
C ILE A 16 -12.11 6.91 -8.51
N TYR A 17 -12.34 5.65 -8.91
CA TYR A 17 -13.00 4.65 -8.07
C TYR A 17 -12.43 4.54 -6.63
N PRO A 18 -11.10 4.45 -6.40
CA PRO A 18 -10.55 4.39 -5.05
C PRO A 18 -10.92 5.58 -4.16
N ASP A 19 -10.93 6.78 -4.73
CA ASP A 19 -11.18 8.02 -4.00
C ASP A 19 -12.68 8.21 -3.78
N ALA A 20 -13.50 7.88 -4.78
CA ALA A 20 -14.95 7.84 -4.66
C ALA A 20 -15.39 6.85 -3.58
N LEU A 21 -14.84 5.63 -3.57
CA LEU A 21 -15.13 4.65 -2.53
C LEU A 21 -14.71 5.15 -1.13
N SER A 22 -13.56 5.80 -1.04
CA SER A 22 -13.09 6.38 0.22
C SER A 22 -14.05 7.48 0.70
N MET A 23 -14.47 8.39 -0.17
CA MET A 23 -15.41 9.47 0.14
C MET A 23 -16.78 8.94 0.57
N LYS A 24 -17.29 7.91 -0.11
CA LYS A 24 -18.54 7.23 0.23
C LYS A 24 -18.58 6.74 1.69
N HIS A 25 -17.44 6.34 2.23
CA HIS A 25 -17.33 5.82 3.61
C HIS A 25 -16.93 6.88 4.66
N VAL A 26 -16.84 8.18 4.29
CA VAL A 26 -16.53 9.26 5.24
C VAL A 26 -17.71 9.55 6.16
N ASN A 27 -18.94 9.64 5.62
CA ASN A 27 -20.15 9.90 6.39
C ASN A 27 -21.42 9.45 5.64
N ARG A 28 -22.57 9.47 6.31
CA ARG A 28 -23.85 9.04 5.76
C ARG A 28 -24.33 9.88 4.56
N TYR A 29 -24.02 11.17 4.54
CA TYR A 29 -24.39 12.06 3.42
C TYR A 29 -23.67 11.61 2.15
N PHE A 30 -22.35 11.45 2.18
CA PHE A 30 -21.56 10.98 1.04
C PHE A 30 -21.85 9.53 0.69
N TYR A 31 -22.24 8.69 1.65
CA TYR A 31 -22.64 7.32 1.38
C TYR A 31 -23.80 7.23 0.37
N ASN A 32 -24.75 8.18 0.49
CA ASN A 32 -25.92 8.26 -0.39
C ASN A 32 -25.66 9.09 -1.65
N LEU A 33 -24.74 10.05 -1.60
CA LEU A 33 -24.45 10.95 -2.71
C LEU A 33 -23.48 10.35 -3.75
N VAL A 34 -22.44 9.65 -3.27
CA VAL A 34 -21.31 9.22 -4.11
C VAL A 34 -21.66 7.96 -4.90
N ASP A 35 -21.62 8.06 -6.23
CA ASP A 35 -21.72 6.90 -7.12
C ASP A 35 -20.39 6.13 -7.20
N THR A 36 -20.44 4.83 -6.93
CA THR A 36 -19.34 3.86 -7.10
C THR A 36 -19.74 2.71 -8.03
N GLY A 37 -20.64 2.99 -8.99
CA GLY A 37 -21.17 2.04 -9.94
C GLY A 37 -20.12 1.38 -10.85
N VAL A 38 -20.60 0.45 -11.68
CA VAL A 38 -19.78 -0.36 -12.58
C VAL A 38 -18.90 0.49 -13.50
N ARG A 39 -19.42 1.64 -13.98
CA ARG A 39 -18.69 2.57 -14.86
C ARG A 39 -17.37 3.02 -14.25
N LYS A 40 -17.37 3.54 -13.01
CA LYS A 40 -16.16 4.00 -12.32
C LYS A 40 -15.17 2.84 -12.08
N LYS A 41 -15.66 1.63 -11.78
CA LYS A 41 -14.82 0.43 -11.60
C LYS A 41 -14.10 0.05 -12.89
N VAL A 42 -14.83 -0.01 -14.01
CA VAL A 42 -14.28 -0.35 -15.33
C VAL A 42 -13.29 0.72 -15.79
N GLU A 43 -13.64 2.00 -15.64
CA GLU A 43 -12.76 3.12 -15.98
C GLU A 43 -11.43 3.04 -15.22
N TRP A 44 -11.49 2.77 -13.92
CA TRP A 44 -10.29 2.59 -13.10
C TRP A 44 -9.44 1.38 -13.53
N LEU A 45 -10.06 0.24 -13.86
CA LEU A 45 -9.34 -0.92 -14.38
C LEU A 45 -8.67 -0.63 -15.73
N CYS A 46 -9.36 0.07 -16.64
CA CYS A 46 -8.81 0.53 -17.91
C CYS A 46 -7.61 1.47 -17.69
N GLN A 47 -7.72 2.41 -16.74
CA GLN A 47 -6.62 3.30 -16.36
C GLN A 47 -5.43 2.49 -15.81
N CYS A 48 -5.67 1.52 -14.94
CA CYS A 48 -4.61 0.63 -14.43
C CYS A 48 -3.88 -0.08 -15.56
N ARG A 49 -4.61 -0.58 -16.57
CA ARG A 49 -4.02 -1.23 -17.74
C ARG A 49 -3.21 -0.28 -18.60
N LYS A 50 -3.72 0.93 -18.87
CA LYS A 50 -3.01 1.99 -19.63
C LYS A 50 -1.69 2.36 -18.98
N LEU A 51 -1.70 2.48 -17.65
CA LEU A 51 -0.51 2.81 -16.85
C LEU A 51 0.41 1.61 -16.58
N HIS A 52 0.10 0.44 -17.16
CA HIS A 52 0.87 -0.80 -16.99
C HIS A 52 1.06 -1.19 -15.52
N LEU A 53 0.05 -0.91 -14.70
CA LEU A 53 0.02 -1.27 -13.29
C LEU A 53 -0.47 -2.71 -13.16
N GLY A 54 -0.41 -3.24 -11.94
CA GLY A 54 -0.97 -4.55 -11.66
C GLY A 54 -2.47 -4.56 -11.98
N CYS A 55 -2.92 -5.44 -12.88
CA CYS A 55 -4.34 -5.70 -13.08
C CYS A 55 -4.76 -6.91 -12.25
N PRO A 56 -6.01 -6.94 -11.73
CA PRO A 56 -6.53 -8.13 -11.09
C PRO A 56 -6.57 -9.27 -12.11
N ASN A 57 -5.79 -10.33 -11.86
CA ASN A 57 -5.72 -11.53 -12.71
C ASN A 57 -6.69 -12.63 -12.24
N ASP A 58 -7.60 -12.29 -11.33
CA ASP A 58 -8.54 -13.24 -10.76
C ASP A 58 -9.72 -13.43 -11.71
N ARG A 59 -10.07 -14.70 -12.00
CA ARG A 59 -11.33 -15.07 -12.70
C ARG A 59 -12.61 -14.66 -11.93
N ARG A 60 -12.45 -14.03 -10.76
CA ARG A 60 -13.51 -13.67 -9.80
C ARG A 60 -13.65 -12.14 -9.62
N CYS A 61 -13.27 -11.35 -10.63
CA CYS A 61 -13.52 -9.91 -10.63
C CYS A 61 -15.02 -9.63 -10.82
N ASP A 62 -15.74 -9.41 -9.72
CA ASP A 62 -17.18 -9.14 -9.72
C ASP A 62 -17.45 -7.64 -9.53
N LEU A 63 -18.00 -6.99 -10.56
CA LEU A 63 -18.27 -5.55 -10.59
C LEU A 63 -19.56 -5.16 -9.85
N GLY A 64 -20.39 -6.13 -9.44
CA GLY A 64 -21.77 -5.90 -9.00
C GLY A 64 -21.93 -5.17 -7.65
N SER A 65 -20.92 -5.20 -6.77
CA SER A 65 -20.93 -4.41 -5.54
C SER A 65 -19.52 -4.06 -5.10
N ASP A 66 -19.35 -3.00 -4.32
CA ASP A 66 -18.03 -2.57 -3.84
C ASP A 66 -17.36 -3.66 -2.99
N VAL A 67 -18.14 -4.34 -2.14
CA VAL A 67 -17.68 -5.46 -1.32
C VAL A 67 -17.16 -6.61 -2.17
N ARG A 68 -17.88 -6.98 -3.24
CA ARG A 68 -17.46 -8.08 -4.13
C ARG A 68 -16.27 -7.69 -5.01
N PHE A 69 -16.25 -6.45 -5.51
CA PHE A 69 -15.18 -5.93 -6.33
C PHE A 69 -13.86 -5.82 -5.57
N CYS A 70 -13.90 -5.35 -4.33
CA CYS A 70 -12.71 -5.19 -3.50
C CYS A 70 -12.17 -6.51 -2.91
N ARG A 71 -12.66 -7.69 -3.31
CA ARG A 71 -12.09 -8.98 -2.89
C ARG A 71 -10.79 -9.29 -3.63
N GLY A 72 -9.91 -10.06 -2.97
CA GLY A 72 -8.69 -10.58 -3.60
C GLY A 72 -7.68 -9.51 -4.01
N SER A 73 -7.20 -9.58 -5.25
CA SER A 73 -6.13 -8.74 -5.78
C SER A 73 -6.45 -7.24 -5.85
N VAL A 74 -7.72 -6.86 -5.97
CA VAL A 74 -8.15 -5.44 -6.02
C VAL A 74 -7.82 -4.72 -4.71
N LYS A 75 -8.07 -5.34 -3.55
CA LYS A 75 -7.69 -4.77 -2.24
C LYS A 75 -6.20 -4.46 -2.17
N LEU A 76 -5.37 -5.40 -2.63
CA LEU A 76 -3.92 -5.24 -2.65
C LEU A 76 -3.48 -4.15 -3.62
N LEU A 77 -4.15 -4.02 -4.77
CA LEU A 77 -3.89 -2.95 -5.73
C LEU A 77 -4.21 -1.58 -5.13
N MET A 78 -5.38 -1.42 -4.51
CA MET A 78 -5.76 -0.18 -3.83
C MET A 78 -4.84 0.14 -2.63
N GLN A 79 -4.35 -0.87 -1.91
CA GLN A 79 -3.37 -0.65 -0.85
C GLN A 79 -2.03 -0.17 -1.41
N ARG A 80 -1.52 -0.79 -2.48
CA ARG A 80 -0.26 -0.36 -3.09
C ARG A 80 -0.35 1.05 -3.67
N TRP A 81 -1.48 1.38 -4.30
CA TRP A 81 -1.78 2.71 -4.80
C TRP A 81 -1.68 3.77 -3.69
N ARG A 82 -2.34 3.54 -2.54
CA ARG A 82 -2.28 4.44 -1.37
C ARG A 82 -0.90 4.54 -0.74
N GLU A 83 -0.12 3.46 -0.79
CA GLU A 83 1.26 3.46 -0.30
C GLU A 83 2.25 4.08 -1.30
N HIS A 84 1.78 4.53 -2.47
CA HIS A 84 2.60 5.04 -3.58
C HIS A 84 3.67 4.03 -4.02
N ASN A 85 3.41 2.73 -3.87
CA ASN A 85 4.42 1.69 -4.12
C ASN A 85 4.79 1.62 -5.62
N GLU A 86 3.84 1.88 -6.51
CA GLU A 86 4.05 1.90 -7.97
C GLU A 86 4.87 3.10 -8.46
N CYS A 87 4.96 4.18 -7.67
CA CYS A 87 5.73 5.38 -8.02
C CYS A 87 7.25 5.10 -8.07
N GLU A 88 7.71 3.98 -7.49
CA GLU A 88 9.12 3.55 -7.51
C GLU A 88 9.43 2.53 -8.61
N ALA A 89 8.42 2.01 -9.32
CA ALA A 89 8.59 0.86 -10.20
C ALA A 89 9.31 1.21 -11.52
N ARG A 90 9.21 2.45 -12.00
CA ARG A 90 9.83 2.90 -13.27
C ARG A 90 10.33 4.34 -13.17
N PRO A 91 11.52 4.65 -13.74
CA PRO A 91 11.98 6.04 -13.87
C PRO A 91 11.02 6.83 -14.77
N GLY A 92 10.67 8.06 -14.38
CA GLY A 92 9.83 8.97 -15.17
C GLY A 92 8.30 8.80 -15.01
N LEU A 93 7.82 7.82 -14.24
CA LEU A 93 6.37 7.60 -14.03
C LEU A 93 5.71 8.68 -13.15
N GLY A 94 6.50 9.32 -12.29
CA GLY A 94 6.00 10.31 -11.34
C GLY A 94 5.09 9.72 -10.26
N CYS A 95 4.23 10.55 -9.68
CA CYS A 95 3.25 10.17 -8.67
C CYS A 95 1.87 9.94 -9.32
N LEU A 96 1.47 8.68 -9.43
CA LEU A 96 0.18 8.31 -10.05
C LEU A 96 -1.05 8.80 -9.27
N VAL A 97 -0.93 8.92 -7.95
CA VAL A 97 -2.04 9.33 -7.07
C VAL A 97 -2.39 10.81 -7.26
N TYR A 98 -1.37 11.66 -7.37
CA TYR A 98 -1.53 13.11 -7.50
C TYR A 98 -1.32 13.60 -8.94
N SER A 99 -1.05 12.69 -9.87
CA SER A 99 -0.71 13.00 -11.26
C SER A 99 0.44 14.00 -11.42
N THR A 100 1.44 13.95 -10.52
CA THR A 100 2.61 14.85 -10.53
C THR A 100 3.86 14.17 -11.07
N SER A 101 4.84 14.93 -11.56
CA SER A 101 6.11 14.39 -12.07
C SER A 101 7.02 13.81 -10.98
N THR A 102 6.83 14.22 -9.72
CA THR A 102 7.60 13.74 -8.58
C THR A 102 6.68 13.33 -7.44
N CYS A 103 7.02 12.24 -6.73
CA CYS A 103 6.30 11.78 -5.56
C CYS A 103 6.99 12.27 -4.28
N THR A 104 6.37 13.19 -3.56
CA THR A 104 6.86 13.71 -2.25
C THR A 104 6.71 12.66 -1.15
N HIS A 105 5.62 11.90 -1.19
CA HIS A 105 5.32 10.81 -0.25
C HIS A 105 6.12 9.53 -0.54
N ARG A 106 7.20 9.65 -1.32
CA ARG A 106 8.13 8.57 -1.63
C ARG A 106 8.61 7.95 -0.32
N ARG A 107 8.30 6.66 -0.11
CA ARG A 107 8.90 5.88 0.95
C ARG A 107 10.41 5.87 0.70
N LYS A 108 11.15 6.77 1.37
CA LYS A 108 12.62 6.78 1.29
C LYS A 108 13.08 5.35 1.54
N LEU A 109 13.72 4.68 0.57
CA LEU A 109 14.29 3.33 0.70
C LEU A 109 15.01 3.14 2.05
N ARG A 110 15.61 4.23 2.55
CA ARG A 110 16.17 4.43 3.90
C ARG A 110 15.31 3.89 5.05
N THR A 111 13.98 3.94 5.00
CA THR A 111 13.10 3.40 6.07
C THR A 111 12.95 1.89 5.98
N ARG A 112 12.90 1.30 4.76
CA ARG A 112 12.94 -0.16 4.57
C ARG A 112 14.29 -0.74 4.98
N VAL A 113 15.38 -0.10 4.55
CA VAL A 113 16.75 -0.49 4.96
C VAL A 113 16.92 -0.35 6.48
N LYS A 114 16.47 0.75 7.09
CA LYS A 114 16.50 0.89 8.57
C LYS A 114 15.66 -0.16 9.30
N ARG A 115 14.53 -0.58 8.74
CA ARG A 115 13.67 -1.62 9.35
C ARG A 115 14.28 -3.02 9.18
N TRP A 116 14.83 -3.31 8.00
CA TRP A 116 15.55 -4.55 7.71
C TRP A 116 16.82 -4.67 8.54
N MET A 117 17.63 -3.60 8.64
CA MET A 117 18.81 -3.56 9.52
C MET A 117 18.43 -3.76 10.98
N ARG A 118 17.35 -3.12 11.48
CA ARG A 118 16.89 -3.34 12.86
C ARG A 118 16.47 -4.79 13.12
N LEU A 119 15.72 -5.40 12.20
CA LEU A 119 15.29 -6.80 12.30
C LEU A 119 16.47 -7.77 12.25
N LYS A 120 17.44 -7.53 11.35
CA LYS A 120 18.63 -8.36 11.23
C LYS A 120 19.55 -8.22 12.45
N LEU A 121 19.74 -6.99 12.94
CA LEU A 121 20.49 -6.71 14.17
C LEU A 121 19.87 -7.40 15.41
N THR A 122 18.54 -7.41 15.52
CA THR A 122 17.87 -8.09 16.66
C THR A 122 17.97 -9.61 16.62
N ILE A 123 18.20 -10.23 15.46
CA ILE A 123 18.32 -11.69 15.31
C ILE A 123 19.78 -12.14 15.43
N ASP A 124 20.70 -11.43 14.76
CA ASP A 124 22.11 -11.85 14.69
C ASP A 124 22.87 -11.55 15.99
N LEU A 125 22.56 -10.45 16.69
CA LEU A 125 23.24 -10.04 17.92
C LEU A 125 23.09 -11.04 19.10
N PRO A 126 21.89 -11.57 19.44
CA PRO A 126 21.78 -12.53 20.53
C PRO A 126 22.47 -13.87 20.21
N LEU A 127 22.52 -14.28 18.94
CA LEU A 127 23.22 -15.50 18.54
C LEU A 127 24.74 -15.36 18.69
N LEU A 128 25.28 -14.19 18.35
CA LEU A 128 26.69 -13.86 18.53
C LEU A 128 27.08 -13.80 20.01
N ILE A 129 26.21 -13.24 20.86
CA ILE A 129 26.40 -13.21 22.32
C ILE A 129 26.40 -14.63 22.89
N LEU A 130 25.47 -15.49 22.46
CA LEU A 130 25.41 -16.88 22.89
C LEU A 130 26.70 -17.64 22.52
N ALA A 131 27.18 -17.50 21.28
CA ALA A 131 28.42 -18.13 20.83
C ALA A 131 29.64 -17.67 21.65
N LEU A 132 29.71 -16.38 21.98
CA LEU A 132 30.81 -15.81 22.75
C LEU A 132 30.80 -16.30 24.21
N LEU A 133 29.62 -16.46 24.81
CA LEU A 133 29.47 -17.06 26.14
C LEU A 133 29.92 -18.53 26.17
N VAL A 134 29.64 -19.31 25.11
CA VAL A 134 30.09 -20.70 25.00
C VAL A 134 31.62 -20.78 24.90
N VAL A 135 32.24 -19.92 24.07
CA VAL A 135 33.69 -19.87 23.93
C VAL A 135 34.37 -19.44 25.23
N LEU A 136 33.84 -18.40 25.90
CA LEU A 136 34.34 -17.99 27.21
C LEU A 136 34.18 -19.11 28.24
N GLY A 137 33.01 -19.73 28.35
CA GLY A 137 32.78 -20.85 29.28
C GLY A 137 33.75 -22.01 29.05
N ALA A 138 34.02 -22.36 27.79
CA ALA A 138 35.02 -23.37 27.44
C ALA A 138 36.43 -22.93 27.87
N TRP A 139 36.82 -21.68 27.62
CA TRP A 139 38.12 -21.15 28.02
C TRP A 139 38.34 -21.13 29.53
N TRP A 140 37.30 -20.80 30.30
CA TRP A 140 37.32 -20.82 31.76
C TRP A 140 37.32 -22.24 32.34
N ALA A 141 36.81 -23.23 31.62
CA ALA A 141 36.81 -24.64 32.04
C ALA A 141 38.13 -25.38 31.74
N VAL A 142 38.91 -24.93 30.74
CA VAL A 142 40.23 -25.49 30.40
C VAL A 142 41.22 -25.52 31.59
N PRO A 143 41.36 -24.46 32.41
CA PRO A 143 42.26 -24.50 33.57
C PRO A 143 41.74 -25.31 34.77
N LEU A 144 40.50 -25.84 34.74
CA LEU A 144 39.98 -26.73 35.79
C LEU A 144 40.15 -28.23 35.47
N LEU A 145 40.59 -28.58 34.25
CA LEU A 145 40.81 -29.96 33.80
C LEU A 145 42.30 -30.34 33.61
N CYS A 146 43.24 -29.43 33.90
CA CYS A 146 44.68 -29.69 34.02
C CYS A 146 45.11 -29.64 35.48
#